data_AF-A0A292PYN6-F1
#
_entry.id   AF-A0A292PYN6-F1
#
_cell.length_a   1.000
_cell.length_b   1.000
_cell.length_c   1.000
_cell.angle_alpha   90.00
_cell.angle_beta   90.00
_cell.angle_gamma   90.00
#
_symmetry.space_group_name_H-M   'P 1'
#
loop_
_entity.id
_entity.type
_entity.pdbx_description
1 polymer ?
#
loop_
_entity_poly.entity_id
_entity_poly.type
_entity_poly.pdbx_seq_one_letter_code
_entity_poly.pdbx_strand_id
1 'polypeptide(L)'
;MSINWVMLSPTPPHSFIALPNERSLYQSPARTGLSLATTSPYPGTQPLSISSSTGTAYITNQRIVYIPTTKTSDFESFACPIANLHDTHVAQPFFGPNVWKAVVQPVANGGLGGGGGVELKLVFKDGGAFDFSTVFERLKEKVLNAREAGAGAEAVHLDELPTYEDARSGQPSPSAAITTGAPLSLNVVAPAMVSELPEITIAQADPEPAIPSGPPPGYEEAQRESVAEELERQIGQIAGARIQ
;
A
#
# COMPACT_ATOMS: atom_id res chain seq x y z
N MET A 1 -15.75 -7.55 24.63
CA MET A 1 -16.61 -7.79 23.46
C MET A 1 -15.76 -7.62 22.22
N SER A 2 -15.69 -8.61 21.35
CA SER A 2 -14.82 -8.57 20.16
C SER A 2 -15.58 -7.88 19.01
N ILE A 3 -15.07 -6.77 18.46
CA ILE A 3 -15.71 -6.05 17.34
C ILE A 3 -15.14 -6.57 16.04
N ASN A 4 -15.98 -7.15 15.18
CA ASN A 4 -15.56 -7.74 13.90
C ASN A 4 -14.24 -8.50 14.05
N TRP A 5 -14.25 -9.55 14.87
CA TRP A 5 -13.05 -10.15 15.42
C TRP A 5 -12.26 -10.99 14.41
N VAL A 6 -10.97 -11.12 14.67
CA VAL A 6 -10.10 -12.11 14.01
C VAL A 6 -9.74 -13.20 14.98
N MET A 7 -9.69 -14.43 14.47
CA MET A 7 -9.15 -15.55 15.23
C MET A 7 -7.65 -15.34 15.40
N LEU A 8 -7.17 -15.49 16.63
CA LEU A 8 -5.77 -15.31 16.96
C LEU A 8 -5.10 -16.68 17.06
N SER A 9 -3.83 -16.75 16.67
CA SER A 9 -3.02 -17.93 16.88
C SER A 9 -2.96 -18.28 18.37
N PRO A 10 -3.09 -19.57 18.74
CA PRO A 10 -2.96 -20.01 20.13
C PRO A 10 -1.51 -19.89 20.64
N THR A 11 -0.53 -19.75 19.74
CA THR A 11 0.89 -19.71 20.10
C THR A 11 1.39 -18.27 20.14
N PRO A 12 2.04 -17.82 21.23
CA PRO A 12 2.72 -16.53 21.28
C PRO A 12 3.88 -16.46 20.26
N PRO A 13 4.13 -15.32 19.60
CA PRO A 13 3.37 -14.06 19.68
C PRO A 13 2.00 -14.18 19.01
N HIS A 14 0.97 -13.60 19.64
CA HIS A 14 -0.41 -13.64 19.14
C HIS A 14 -0.51 -12.92 17.78
N SER A 15 -0.43 -13.66 16.68
CA SER A 15 -0.76 -13.21 15.33
C SER A 15 -2.23 -13.48 15.01
N PHE A 16 -2.75 -12.87 13.95
CA PHE A 16 -4.07 -13.19 13.42
C PHE A 16 -3.98 -14.38 12.44
N ILE A 17 -5.06 -15.15 12.36
CA ILE A 17 -5.21 -16.23 11.39
C ILE A 17 -5.78 -15.62 10.11
N ALA A 18 -5.01 -15.72 9.03
CA ALA A 18 -5.39 -15.26 7.70
C ALA A 18 -6.56 -16.09 7.15
N LEU A 19 -7.51 -15.44 6.49
CA LEU A 19 -8.56 -16.09 5.70
C LEU A 19 -7.96 -16.77 4.46
N PRO A 20 -8.69 -17.68 3.79
CA PRO A 20 -8.28 -18.20 2.50
C PRO A 20 -7.98 -17.04 1.53
N ASN A 21 -6.83 -17.12 0.85
CA ASN A 21 -6.34 -16.08 -0.07
C ASN A 21 -6.09 -14.70 0.58
N GLU A 22 -5.96 -14.62 1.91
CA GLU A 22 -5.57 -13.39 2.60
C GLU A 22 -4.03 -13.28 2.68
N ARG A 23 -3.48 -12.21 2.10
CA ARG A 23 -2.05 -11.87 2.13
C ARG A 23 -1.86 -10.55 2.88
N SER A 24 -0.90 -10.53 3.81
CA SER A 24 -0.45 -9.30 4.47
C SER A 24 0.35 -8.44 3.49
N LEU A 25 -0.02 -7.17 3.38
CA LEU A 25 0.60 -6.17 2.50
C LEU A 25 1.42 -5.15 3.30
N TYR A 26 1.00 -4.84 4.52
CA TYR A 26 1.69 -3.90 5.40
C TYR A 26 1.49 -4.27 6.87
N GLN A 27 2.51 -4.00 7.68
CA GLN A 27 2.48 -4.12 9.13
C GLN A 27 3.03 -2.84 9.75
N SER A 28 2.26 -2.23 10.66
CA SER A 28 2.67 -1.02 11.36
C SER A 28 3.65 -1.32 12.52
N PRO A 29 4.33 -0.31 13.08
CA PRO A 29 5.10 -0.47 14.30
C PRO A 29 4.25 -0.93 15.50
N ALA A 30 4.86 -1.63 16.45
CA ALA A 30 4.17 -2.23 17.61
C ALA A 30 3.55 -1.21 18.59
N ARG A 31 3.92 0.07 18.51
CA ARG A 31 3.32 1.15 19.31
C ARG A 31 2.26 1.92 18.54
N THR A 32 1.45 1.21 17.74
CA THR A 32 0.29 1.81 17.07
C THR A 32 -0.92 1.77 18.00
N GLY A 33 -1.47 2.93 18.35
CA GLY A 33 -2.73 3.03 19.10
C GLY A 33 -3.95 2.94 18.18
N LEU A 34 -5.08 2.48 18.71
CA LEU A 34 -6.37 2.46 18.01
C LEU A 34 -7.45 3.12 18.87
N SER A 35 -8.35 3.88 18.26
CA SER A 35 -9.58 4.37 18.88
C SER A 35 -10.74 4.22 17.92
N LEU A 36 -11.89 3.78 18.45
CA LEU A 36 -13.16 3.64 17.75
C LEU A 36 -14.21 4.45 18.52
N ALA A 37 -14.83 5.42 17.86
CA ALA A 37 -15.86 6.26 18.47
C ALA A 37 -17.03 6.51 17.50
N THR A 38 -18.28 6.41 17.95
CA THR A 38 -19.44 6.82 17.13
C THR A 38 -19.36 8.32 16.80
N THR A 39 -19.49 8.69 15.51
CA THR A 39 -19.40 10.11 15.09
C THR A 39 -20.66 10.90 15.39
N SER A 40 -21.83 10.26 15.35
CA SER A 40 -23.13 10.87 15.67
C SER A 40 -24.03 9.85 16.36
N PRO A 41 -24.06 9.81 17.70
CA PRO A 41 -25.00 8.96 18.42
C PRO A 41 -26.41 9.53 18.26
N TYR A 42 -27.31 8.78 17.62
CA TYR A 42 -28.73 9.12 17.59
C TYR A 42 -29.30 9.11 19.02
N PRO A 43 -30.18 10.06 19.40
CA PRO A 43 -30.80 10.08 20.72
C PRO A 43 -31.48 8.74 21.03
N GLY A 44 -30.99 8.04 22.06
CA GLY A 44 -31.47 6.72 22.48
C GLY A 44 -30.53 5.55 22.16
N THR A 45 -29.45 5.79 21.40
CA THR A 45 -28.41 4.79 21.12
C THR A 45 -27.22 4.96 22.06
N GLN A 46 -26.69 3.88 22.63
CA GLN A 46 -25.45 3.94 23.42
C GLN A 46 -24.25 4.26 22.53
N PRO A 47 -23.48 5.32 22.82
CA PRO A 47 -22.30 5.67 22.04
C PRO A 47 -21.20 4.61 22.23
N LEU A 48 -20.56 4.22 21.13
CA LEU A 48 -19.39 3.34 21.19
C LEU A 48 -18.15 4.19 21.47
N SER A 49 -17.33 3.79 22.44
CA SER A 49 -16.02 4.38 22.68
C SER A 49 -15.06 3.31 23.17
N ILE A 50 -14.18 2.85 22.28
CA ILE A 50 -13.17 1.82 22.56
C ILE A 50 -11.81 2.33 22.14
N SER A 51 -10.80 2.09 22.97
CA SER A 51 -9.44 2.51 22.67
C SER A 51 -8.40 1.51 23.16
N SER A 52 -7.35 1.33 22.38
CA SER A 52 -6.13 0.63 22.74
C SER A 52 -4.93 1.56 22.55
N SER A 53 -4.05 1.64 23.55
CA SER A 53 -2.93 2.58 23.51
C SER A 53 -1.74 2.08 22.67
N THR A 54 -1.54 0.75 22.56
CA THR A 54 -0.46 0.12 21.79
C THR A 54 -0.91 -1.20 21.17
N GLY A 55 -0.30 -1.54 20.03
CA GLY A 55 -0.67 -2.69 19.22
C GLY A 55 -0.11 -2.55 17.82
N THR A 56 -0.48 -3.49 16.97
CA THR A 56 -0.05 -3.56 15.58
C THR A 56 -1.25 -3.56 14.66
N ALA A 57 -1.24 -2.65 13.69
CA ALA A 57 -2.19 -2.62 12.60
C ALA A 57 -1.58 -3.34 11.38
N TYR A 58 -2.39 -4.11 10.69
CA TYR A 58 -2.05 -4.84 9.49
C TYR A 58 -3.00 -4.41 8.37
N ILE A 59 -2.47 -4.26 7.18
CA ILE A 59 -3.26 -4.17 5.95
C ILE A 59 -3.08 -5.49 5.22
N THR A 60 -4.18 -6.20 4.99
CA THR A 60 -4.21 -7.36 4.11
C THR A 60 -4.88 -7.00 2.80
N ASN A 61 -4.83 -7.85 1.78
CA ASN A 61 -5.56 -7.65 0.53
C ASN A 61 -7.11 -7.64 0.69
N GLN A 62 -7.65 -7.93 1.88
CA GLN A 62 -9.09 -7.99 2.12
C GLN A 62 -9.58 -6.99 3.18
N ARG A 63 -8.76 -6.68 4.18
CA ARG A 63 -9.18 -5.92 5.37
C ARG A 63 -8.02 -5.26 6.11
N ILE A 64 -8.34 -4.29 6.96
CA ILE A 64 -7.46 -3.87 8.06
C ILE A 64 -7.71 -4.80 9.25
N VAL A 65 -6.63 -5.19 9.93
CA VAL A 65 -6.67 -5.93 11.20
C VAL A 65 -5.87 -5.16 12.23
N TYR A 66 -6.37 -5.06 13.46
CA TYR A 66 -5.62 -4.49 14.60
C TYR A 66 -5.57 -5.48 15.75
N ILE A 67 -4.35 -5.75 16.22
CA ILE A 67 -4.07 -6.60 17.37
C ILE A 67 -3.47 -5.74 18.48
N PRO A 68 -4.18 -5.53 19.61
CA PRO A 68 -3.64 -4.80 20.76
C PRO A 68 -2.48 -5.58 21.40
N THR A 69 -1.50 -4.87 21.96
CA THR A 69 -0.41 -5.49 22.73
C THR A 69 -0.97 -6.16 23.99
N THR A 70 -1.88 -5.47 24.67
CA THR A 70 -2.56 -5.95 25.88
C THR A 70 -4.04 -6.12 25.56
N LYS A 71 -4.51 -7.36 25.52
CA LYS A 71 -5.92 -7.68 25.33
C LYS A 71 -6.70 -7.32 26.59
N THR A 72 -7.89 -6.75 26.44
CA THR A 72 -8.83 -6.54 27.53
C THR A 72 -10.08 -7.38 27.28
N SER A 73 -10.87 -7.65 28.32
CA SER A 73 -12.18 -8.30 28.18
C SER A 73 -13.10 -7.55 27.22
N ASP A 74 -12.90 -6.23 27.12
CA ASP A 74 -13.70 -5.34 26.29
C ASP A 74 -13.18 -5.23 24.86
N PHE A 75 -11.89 -5.49 24.61
CA PHE A 75 -11.28 -5.34 23.30
C PHE A 75 -10.10 -6.31 23.09
N GLU A 76 -10.31 -7.30 22.22
CA GLU A 76 -9.31 -8.34 21.93
C GLU A 76 -8.65 -8.17 20.57
N SER A 77 -9.43 -7.76 19.56
CA SER A 77 -8.98 -7.50 18.20
C SER A 77 -10.03 -6.68 17.47
N PHE A 78 -9.63 -6.10 16.34
CA PHE A 78 -10.52 -5.41 15.42
C PHE A 78 -10.18 -5.81 13.99
N ALA A 79 -11.20 -6.00 13.16
CA ALA A 79 -11.03 -6.15 11.74
C ALA A 79 -12.10 -5.37 10.96
N CYS A 80 -11.72 -4.81 9.82
CA CYS A 80 -12.65 -4.08 8.97
C CYS A 80 -12.31 -4.30 7.49
N PRO A 81 -13.26 -4.79 6.66
CA PRO A 81 -13.07 -4.86 5.22
C PRO A 81 -12.65 -3.50 4.64
N ILE A 82 -11.77 -3.52 3.64
CA ILE A 82 -11.27 -2.29 3.00
C ILE A 82 -12.43 -1.47 2.41
N ALA A 83 -13.41 -2.16 1.80
CA ALA A 83 -14.58 -1.53 1.19
C ALA A 83 -15.52 -0.81 2.18
N ASN A 84 -15.35 -1.02 3.48
CA ASN A 84 -16.19 -0.42 4.52
C ASN A 84 -15.53 0.80 5.18
N LEU A 85 -14.37 1.23 4.69
CA LEU A 85 -13.60 2.35 5.23
C LEU A 85 -13.69 3.54 4.28
N HIS A 86 -14.25 4.63 4.77
CA HIS A 86 -14.50 5.87 4.04
C HIS A 86 -13.71 7.04 4.65
N ASP A 87 -13.61 8.15 3.92
CA ASP A 87 -12.98 9.40 4.38
C ASP A 87 -11.59 9.22 5.00
N THR A 88 -10.77 8.40 4.34
CA THR A 88 -9.46 7.97 4.81
C THR A 88 -8.43 9.06 4.59
N HIS A 89 -7.71 9.46 5.64
CA HIS A 89 -6.69 10.51 5.54
C HIS A 89 -5.70 10.46 6.71
N VAL A 90 -4.50 11.02 6.47
CA VAL A 90 -3.51 11.28 7.53
C VAL A 90 -3.71 12.69 8.08
N ALA A 91 -3.78 12.81 9.40
CA ALA A 91 -3.75 14.07 10.12
C ALA A 91 -2.41 14.22 10.86
N GLN A 92 -1.76 15.35 10.65
CA GLN A 92 -0.51 15.73 11.31
C GLN A 92 -0.81 16.79 12.38
N PRO A 93 -0.96 16.39 13.66
CA PRO A 93 -1.14 17.36 14.72
C PRO A 93 0.14 18.20 14.89
N PHE A 94 0.01 19.47 15.27
CA PHE A 94 1.15 20.35 15.57
C PHE A 94 2.11 19.76 16.61
N PHE A 95 1.57 18.97 17.54
CA PHE A 95 2.33 18.24 18.53
C PHE A 95 1.81 16.81 18.64
N GLY A 96 2.74 15.85 18.70
CA GLY A 96 2.44 14.44 18.87
C GLY A 96 2.56 13.61 17.58
N PRO A 97 2.23 12.31 17.65
CA PRO A 97 2.38 11.38 16.54
C PRO A 97 1.34 11.62 15.44
N ASN A 98 1.72 11.25 14.21
CA ASN A 98 0.80 11.24 13.09
C ASN A 98 -0.34 10.26 13.32
N VAL A 99 -1.50 10.64 12.82
CA VAL A 99 -2.74 9.89 12.97
C VAL A 99 -3.28 9.56 11.60
N TRP A 100 -3.66 8.32 11.37
CA TRP A 100 -4.51 7.98 10.23
C TRP A 100 -5.96 7.83 10.72
N LYS A 101 -6.90 8.42 10.00
CA LYS A 101 -8.32 8.42 10.33
C LYS A 101 -9.13 7.82 9.18
N ALA A 102 -10.24 7.20 9.54
CA ALA A 102 -11.25 6.72 8.61
C ALA A 102 -12.63 6.67 9.28
N VAL A 103 -13.69 6.68 8.48
CA VAL A 103 -15.05 6.39 8.90
C VAL A 103 -15.37 4.95 8.54
N VAL A 104 -15.63 4.13 9.55
CA VAL A 104 -16.07 2.75 9.40
C VAL A 104 -17.57 2.74 9.17
N GLN A 105 -18.00 2.15 8.06
CA GLN A 105 -19.38 1.80 7.81
C GLN A 105 -19.72 0.50 8.56
N PRO A 106 -20.62 0.54 9.56
CA PRO A 106 -21.02 -0.66 10.27
C PRO A 106 -21.72 -1.66 9.33
N VAL A 107 -21.49 -2.95 9.58
CA VAL A 107 -22.23 -4.04 8.94
C VAL A 107 -23.20 -4.65 9.94
N ALA A 108 -24.30 -5.21 9.42
CA ALA A 108 -25.23 -5.97 10.23
C ALA A 108 -24.48 -7.07 11.02
N ASN A 109 -24.73 -7.14 12.33
CA ASN A 109 -24.07 -8.06 13.26
C ASN A 109 -22.56 -7.84 13.50
N GLY A 110 -21.98 -6.71 13.08
CA GLY A 110 -20.53 -6.45 13.23
C GLY A 110 -20.08 -5.96 14.62
N GLY A 111 -20.98 -5.77 15.57
CA GLY A 111 -20.67 -5.31 16.93
C GLY A 111 -20.33 -3.82 17.05
N LEU A 112 -20.26 -3.08 15.94
CA LEU A 112 -20.22 -1.62 15.90
C LEU A 112 -21.67 -1.11 16.05
N GLY A 113 -22.04 -0.66 17.25
CA GLY A 113 -23.42 -0.29 17.58
C GLY A 113 -24.03 0.80 16.69
N GLY A 114 -25.31 0.64 16.38
CA GLY A 114 -26.30 1.65 15.96
C GLY A 114 -25.96 2.58 14.78
N GLY A 115 -26.44 2.20 13.58
CA GLY A 115 -26.90 3.04 12.46
C GLY A 115 -25.98 4.09 11.81
N GLY A 116 -25.09 4.74 12.56
CA GLY A 116 -24.20 5.81 12.12
C GLY A 116 -22.77 5.36 11.90
N GLY A 117 -21.96 6.21 11.26
CA GLY A 117 -20.53 5.94 11.07
C GLY A 117 -19.75 5.89 12.38
N VAL A 118 -18.69 5.08 12.42
CA VAL A 118 -17.75 5.00 13.54
C VAL A 118 -16.40 5.57 13.09
N GLU A 119 -15.88 6.60 13.76
CA GLU A 119 -14.53 7.10 13.52
C GLU A 119 -13.51 6.06 14.03
N LEU A 120 -12.69 5.56 13.10
CA LEU A 120 -11.48 4.82 13.38
C LEU A 120 -10.29 5.76 13.35
N LYS A 121 -9.50 5.72 14.41
CA LYS A 121 -8.28 6.51 14.55
C LYS A 121 -7.11 5.58 14.88
N LEU A 122 -6.09 5.56 14.03
CA LEU A 122 -4.81 4.88 14.27
C LEU A 122 -3.73 5.90 14.58
N VAL A 123 -3.02 5.71 15.69
CA VAL A 123 -2.01 6.65 16.21
C VAL A 123 -0.62 6.02 16.12
N PHE A 124 0.24 6.53 15.25
CA PHE A 124 1.53 5.92 14.90
C PHE A 124 2.66 6.53 15.73
N LYS A 125 2.90 5.99 16.93
CA LYS A 125 3.89 6.56 17.88
C LYS A 125 5.34 6.43 17.44
N ASP A 126 5.64 5.51 16.54
CA ASP A 126 6.98 5.26 15.99
C ASP A 126 7.06 5.57 14.48
N GLY A 127 6.12 6.37 13.94
CA GLY A 127 6.05 6.66 12.51
C GLY A 127 5.32 5.60 11.68
N GLY A 128 5.32 5.75 10.35
CA GLY A 128 4.67 4.83 9.40
C GLY A 128 3.24 5.20 8.97
N ALA A 129 2.67 6.31 9.47
CA ALA A 129 1.31 6.73 9.10
C ALA A 129 1.14 7.01 7.59
N PHE A 130 2.16 7.60 6.95
CA PHE A 130 2.13 7.90 5.52
C PHE A 130 2.32 6.66 4.65
N ASP A 131 3.21 5.74 5.05
CA ASP A 131 3.38 4.45 4.38
C ASP A 131 2.09 3.63 4.47
N PHE A 132 1.50 3.57 5.66
CA PHE A 132 0.20 2.94 5.90
C PHE A 132 -0.87 3.53 4.97
N SER A 133 -0.99 4.86 4.92
CA SER A 133 -1.95 5.53 4.05
C SER A 133 -1.70 5.23 2.57
N THR A 134 -0.45 5.24 2.13
CA THR A 134 -0.08 4.98 0.72
C THR A 134 -0.46 3.57 0.30
N VAL A 135 -0.15 2.56 1.14
CA VAL A 135 -0.52 1.17 0.86
C VAL A 135 -2.04 1.00 0.92
N PHE A 136 -2.70 1.64 1.87
CA PHE A 136 -4.15 1.56 2.02
C PHE A 136 -4.89 2.14 0.82
N GLU A 137 -4.54 3.35 0.36
CA GLU A 137 -5.22 3.99 -0.77
C GLU A 137 -5.05 3.17 -2.05
N ARG A 138 -3.82 2.71 -2.35
CA ARG A 138 -3.55 1.82 -3.50
C ARG A 138 -4.39 0.55 -3.45
N LEU A 139 -4.53 -0.05 -2.27
CA LEU A 139 -5.35 -1.23 -2.10
C LEU A 139 -6.84 -0.92 -2.26
N LYS A 140 -7.31 0.18 -1.68
CA LYS A 140 -8.71 0.60 -1.73
C LYS A 140 -9.17 0.83 -3.16
N GLU A 141 -8.38 1.53 -3.97
CA GLU A 141 -8.64 1.68 -5.41
C GLU A 141 -8.79 0.31 -6.07
N LYS A 142 -7.81 -0.60 -5.92
CA LYS A 142 -7.88 -1.94 -6.53
C LYS A 142 -9.11 -2.74 -6.09
N VAL A 143 -9.50 -2.68 -4.81
CA VAL A 143 -10.67 -3.40 -4.29
C VAL A 143 -11.97 -2.84 -4.87
N LEU A 144 -12.07 -1.52 -5.04
CA LEU A 144 -13.24 -0.88 -5.65
C LEU A 144 -13.32 -1.22 -7.14
N ASN A 145 -12.22 -1.07 -7.89
CA ASN A 145 -12.15 -1.43 -9.30
C ASN A 145 -12.50 -2.91 -9.56
N ALA A 146 -11.99 -3.83 -8.75
CA ALA A 146 -12.31 -5.26 -8.89
C ALA A 146 -13.80 -5.52 -8.67
N ARG A 147 -14.41 -4.83 -7.69
CA ARG A 147 -15.83 -4.94 -7.38
C ARG A 147 -16.72 -4.38 -8.48
N GLU A 148 -16.30 -3.29 -9.14
CA GLU A 148 -16.99 -2.73 -10.32
C GLU A 148 -16.87 -3.64 -11.54
N ALA A 149 -15.72 -4.26 -11.75
CA ALA A 149 -15.48 -5.21 -12.83
C ALA A 149 -16.17 -6.58 -12.62
N GLY A 150 -16.87 -6.78 -11.49
CA GLY A 150 -17.48 -8.06 -11.14
C GLY A 150 -16.46 -9.17 -10.86
N ALA A 151 -15.18 -8.84 -10.74
CA ALA A 151 -14.13 -9.77 -10.36
C ALA A 151 -14.11 -9.91 -8.85
N GLY A 152 -14.21 -11.15 -8.34
CA GLY A 152 -14.00 -11.43 -6.93
C GLY A 152 -12.60 -10.99 -6.48
N ALA A 153 -12.40 -10.85 -5.16
CA ALA A 153 -11.15 -10.42 -4.52
C ALA A 153 -9.88 -11.21 -4.95
N GLU A 154 -10.04 -12.29 -5.72
CA GLU A 154 -9.00 -13.09 -6.37
C GLU A 154 -8.22 -12.36 -7.48
N ALA A 155 -8.77 -11.30 -8.09
CA ALA A 155 -8.09 -10.58 -9.18
C ALA A 155 -7.09 -9.50 -8.71
N VAL A 156 -6.89 -9.34 -7.39
CA VAL A 156 -5.90 -8.40 -6.84
C VAL A 156 -4.53 -9.08 -6.81
N HIS A 157 -4.03 -9.54 -7.95
CA HIS A 157 -2.62 -9.90 -8.08
C HIS A 157 -1.79 -8.62 -7.91
N LEU A 158 -0.83 -8.66 -6.99
CA LEU A 158 0.08 -7.55 -6.70
C LEU A 158 1.43 -7.75 -7.39
N ASP A 159 1.42 -8.42 -8.54
CA ASP A 159 2.62 -8.54 -9.37
C ASP A 159 2.51 -7.53 -10.51
N GLU A 160 3.53 -6.70 -10.57
CA GLU A 160 3.91 -5.87 -11.70
C GLU A 160 3.69 -6.65 -13.00
N LEU A 161 3.08 -6.01 -13.99
CA LEU A 161 2.86 -6.62 -15.30
C LEU A 161 4.19 -7.22 -15.78
N PRO A 162 4.19 -8.44 -16.35
CA PRO A 162 5.42 -9.02 -16.89
C PRO A 162 6.07 -8.02 -17.83
N THR A 163 7.28 -7.58 -17.51
CA THR A 163 8.10 -6.82 -18.46
C THR A 163 8.20 -7.68 -19.70
N TYR A 164 7.65 -7.19 -20.82
CA TYR A 164 7.73 -7.90 -22.08
C TYR A 164 9.21 -8.06 -22.41
N GLU A 165 9.75 -9.27 -22.22
CA GLU A 165 11.08 -9.60 -22.71
C GLU A 165 11.04 -9.47 -24.23
N ASP A 166 11.73 -8.45 -24.74
CA ASP A 166 11.87 -8.26 -26.17
C ASP A 166 12.67 -9.45 -26.71
N ALA A 167 12.00 -10.32 -27.47
CA ALA A 167 12.55 -11.55 -28.02
C ALA A 167 13.57 -11.26 -29.13
N ARG A 168 14.71 -10.66 -28.77
CA ARG A 168 15.80 -10.30 -29.67
C ARG A 168 17.15 -10.37 -28.97
N SER A 169 17.53 -11.53 -28.44
CA SER A 169 18.94 -11.93 -28.26
C SER A 169 19.01 -13.40 -27.86
N GLY A 170 18.89 -14.28 -28.84
CA GLY A 170 19.25 -15.69 -28.66
C GLY A 170 20.76 -15.84 -28.60
N GLN A 171 21.30 -16.28 -27.46
CA GLN A 171 22.59 -16.98 -27.47
C GLN A 171 22.66 -18.00 -26.32
N PRO A 172 22.93 -19.30 -26.61
CA PRO A 172 22.95 -20.35 -25.60
C PRO A 172 24.31 -20.42 -24.89
N SER A 173 24.29 -20.46 -23.56
CA SER A 173 25.44 -20.83 -22.73
C SER A 173 25.54 -22.37 -22.64
N PRO A 174 26.69 -23.01 -22.91
CA PRO A 174 26.85 -24.42 -22.66
C PRO A 174 27.23 -24.67 -21.20
N SER A 175 26.54 -25.63 -20.60
CA SER A 175 26.85 -26.23 -19.30
C SER A 175 27.87 -27.35 -19.47
N ALA A 176 28.88 -27.43 -18.59
CA ALA A 176 29.77 -28.59 -18.50
C ALA A 176 30.16 -28.91 -17.04
N ALA A 177 29.42 -29.87 -16.46
CA ALA A 177 29.88 -31.09 -15.78
C ALA A 177 31.17 -31.12 -14.93
N ILE A 178 30.97 -31.30 -13.61
CA ILE A 178 31.56 -32.27 -12.65
C ILE A 178 33.05 -32.72 -12.71
N THR A 179 33.78 -32.66 -11.59
CA THR A 179 34.28 -33.80 -10.77
C THR A 179 35.52 -33.50 -9.89
N THR A 180 35.37 -33.79 -8.59
CA THR A 180 36.33 -34.29 -7.56
C THR A 180 37.85 -34.19 -7.72
N GLY A 181 38.51 -33.69 -6.66
CA GLY A 181 39.90 -34.07 -6.31
C GLY A 181 40.62 -33.12 -5.33
N ALA A 182 40.59 -33.43 -4.04
CA ALA A 182 41.62 -33.00 -3.05
C ALA A 182 42.80 -34.02 -3.09
N PRO A 183 44.00 -33.81 -2.46
CA PRO A 183 44.25 -33.00 -1.26
C PRO A 183 45.69 -32.39 -1.05
N LEU A 184 45.93 -31.79 0.14
CA LEU A 184 47.23 -31.55 0.87
C LEU A 184 48.16 -30.42 0.32
N SER A 185 48.88 -29.54 1.06
CA SER A 185 49.34 -29.43 2.47
C SER A 185 49.86 -27.99 2.82
N LEU A 186 49.70 -27.60 4.10
CA LEU A 186 50.55 -26.80 5.05
C LEU A 186 51.60 -25.75 4.54
N ASN A 187 51.60 -24.51 5.06
CA ASN A 187 52.41 -24.05 6.22
C ASN A 187 52.44 -22.49 6.45
N VAL A 188 52.10 -22.06 7.68
CA VAL A 188 52.67 -21.01 8.58
C VAL A 188 53.40 -19.75 8.02
N VAL A 189 52.95 -18.55 8.45
CA VAL A 189 53.68 -17.45 9.17
C VAL A 189 52.91 -16.10 9.05
N ALA A 190 52.67 -15.40 10.17
CA ALA A 190 52.39 -13.95 10.26
C ALA A 190 53.66 -13.22 10.80
N PRO A 191 53.80 -11.87 10.90
CA PRO A 191 52.90 -10.73 10.58
C PRO A 191 53.63 -9.55 9.85
N ALA A 192 52.98 -8.37 9.77
CA ALA A 192 53.54 -7.00 9.82
C ALA A 192 53.30 -6.06 8.60
N MET A 193 52.45 -5.05 8.88
CA MET A 193 52.63 -3.59 8.71
C MET A 193 52.90 -2.94 7.32
N VAL A 194 52.20 -1.80 7.18
CA VAL A 194 52.54 -0.54 6.47
C VAL A 194 51.77 -0.27 5.17
N SER A 195 51.05 0.85 5.24
CA SER A 195 50.35 1.64 4.23
C SER A 195 51.10 1.82 2.92
N GLU A 196 50.37 1.88 1.80
CA GLU A 196 50.50 2.97 0.81
C GLU A 196 49.33 2.90 -0.20
N LEU A 197 48.66 4.05 -0.39
CA LEU A 197 47.63 4.29 -1.40
C LEU A 197 48.27 4.39 -2.80
N PRO A 198 47.52 4.07 -3.86
CA PRO A 198 47.53 4.99 -5.00
C PRO A 198 46.13 5.34 -5.51
N GLU A 199 45.90 6.65 -5.53
CA GLU A 199 45.43 7.45 -6.67
C GLU A 199 44.17 6.99 -7.44
N ILE A 200 43.06 7.69 -7.19
CA ILE A 200 41.81 7.62 -7.94
C ILE A 200 42.05 8.16 -9.36
N THR A 201 42.18 7.26 -10.33
CA THR A 201 42.01 7.60 -11.75
C THR A 201 40.51 7.63 -12.06
N ILE A 202 39.99 8.81 -12.40
CA ILE A 202 38.64 8.97 -12.95
C ILE A 202 38.66 8.45 -14.39
N ALA A 203 38.08 7.27 -14.60
CA ALA A 203 37.80 6.73 -15.92
C ALA A 203 36.39 7.15 -16.37
N GLN A 204 36.34 7.66 -17.59
CA GLN A 204 35.24 8.33 -18.26
C GLN A 204 33.95 7.50 -18.34
N ALA A 205 32.82 8.23 -18.26
CA ALA A 205 31.48 7.73 -18.50
C ALA A 205 31.28 7.30 -19.96
N ASP A 206 30.70 6.11 -20.14
CA ASP A 206 30.16 5.60 -21.41
C ASP A 206 28.79 6.29 -21.68
N PRO A 207 28.46 6.63 -22.94
CA PRO A 207 27.28 7.44 -23.26
C PRO A 207 25.95 6.68 -23.13
N GLU A 208 25.04 7.30 -22.39
CA GLU A 208 23.63 6.97 -22.20
C GLU A 208 22.90 6.83 -23.55
N PRO A 209 22.01 5.82 -23.76
CA PRO A 209 21.14 5.81 -24.93
C PRO A 209 20.12 6.95 -24.81
N ALA A 210 20.24 7.94 -25.70
CA ALA A 210 19.40 9.13 -25.72
C ALA A 210 17.91 8.76 -25.78
N ILE A 211 17.19 9.08 -24.70
CA ILE A 211 15.72 9.14 -24.70
C ILE A 211 15.35 10.25 -25.70
N PRO A 212 14.61 9.96 -26.79
CA PRO A 212 14.23 10.99 -27.74
C PRO A 212 13.34 12.02 -27.04
N SER A 213 13.95 13.14 -26.64
CA SER A 213 13.26 14.28 -26.06
C SER A 213 12.71 15.13 -27.19
N GLY A 214 11.52 14.75 -27.66
CA GLY A 214 10.78 15.52 -28.64
C GLY A 214 9.39 14.92 -28.84
N PRO A 215 8.34 15.75 -28.99
CA PRO A 215 7.06 15.25 -29.44
C PRO A 215 7.23 14.56 -30.80
N PRO A 216 6.46 13.50 -31.10
CA PRO A 216 6.58 12.78 -32.36
C PRO A 216 6.38 13.74 -33.55
N PRO A 217 7.11 13.54 -34.67
CA PRO A 217 6.97 14.39 -35.85
C PRO A 217 5.51 14.40 -36.31
N GLY A 218 4.93 15.60 -36.43
CA GLY A 218 3.51 15.81 -36.79
C GLY A 218 2.56 16.09 -35.61
N TYR A 219 3.02 15.98 -34.36
CA TYR A 219 2.20 16.25 -33.17
C TYR A 219 1.65 17.69 -33.12
N GLU A 220 2.47 18.66 -33.52
CA GLU A 220 2.09 20.07 -33.52
C GLU A 220 1.01 20.38 -34.58
N GLU A 221 1.01 19.67 -35.71
CA GLU A 221 -0.01 19.82 -36.75
C GLU A 221 -1.35 19.21 -36.30
N ALA A 222 -1.33 17.99 -35.76
CA ALA A 222 -2.53 17.35 -35.21
C ALA A 222 -3.15 18.14 -34.03
N GLN A 223 -2.32 18.78 -33.21
CA GLN A 223 -2.78 19.65 -32.13
C GLN A 223 -3.45 20.91 -32.68
N ARG A 224 -2.91 21.50 -33.75
CA ARG A 224 -3.49 22.67 -34.41
C ARG A 224 -4.81 22.34 -35.09
N GLU A 225 -4.92 21.19 -35.75
CA GLU A 225 -6.17 20.72 -36.36
C GLU A 225 -7.26 20.49 -35.30
N SER A 226 -6.93 19.83 -34.18
CA SER A 226 -7.90 19.62 -33.08
C SER A 226 -8.40 20.93 -32.46
N VAL A 227 -7.52 21.93 -32.29
CA VAL A 227 -7.91 23.25 -31.77
C VAL A 227 -8.77 24.02 -32.77
N ALA A 228 -8.48 23.89 -34.07
CA ALA A 228 -9.27 24.52 -35.12
C ALA A 228 -10.69 23.93 -35.20
N GLU A 229 -10.83 22.60 -35.17
CA GLU A 229 -12.13 21.93 -35.18
C GLU A 229 -13.00 22.29 -33.96
N GLU A 230 -12.41 22.36 -32.77
CA GLU A 230 -13.15 22.77 -31.56
C GLU A 230 -13.61 24.23 -31.63
N LEU A 231 -12.77 25.13 -32.16
CA LEU A 231 -13.12 26.54 -32.34
C LEU A 231 -14.27 26.71 -33.34
N GLU A 232 -14.23 26.00 -34.47
CA GLU A 232 -15.32 26.03 -35.46
C GLU A 232 -16.62 25.47 -34.89
N ARG A 233 -16.55 24.39 -34.11
CA ARG A 233 -17.70 23.85 -33.39
C ARG A 233 -18.29 24.86 -32.40
N GLN A 234 -17.43 25.56 -31.67
CA GLN A 234 -17.84 26.57 -30.69
C GLN A 234 -18.47 27.80 -31.37
N ILE A 235 -17.92 28.26 -32.50
CA ILE A 235 -18.50 29.34 -33.31
C ILE A 235 -19.87 28.92 -33.85
N GLY A 236 -20.01 27.68 -34.33
CA GLY A 236 -21.29 27.14 -34.79
C GLY A 236 -22.36 27.11 -33.68
N GLN A 237 -21.98 26.72 -32.46
CA GLN A 237 -22.88 26.75 -31.30
C GLN A 237 -23.32 28.16 -30.91
N ILE A 238 -22.41 29.14 -30.96
CA ILE A 238 -22.71 30.54 -30.63
C ILE A 238 -23.58 31.19 -31.72
N ALA A 239 -23.35 30.86 -32.99
CA ALA A 239 -24.15 31.35 -34.11
C ALA A 239 -25.58 30.77 -34.12
N GLY A 240 -25.74 29.49 -33.74
CA GLY A 240 -27.04 28.84 -33.62
C GLY A 240 -27.92 29.36 -32.48
N ALA A 241 -27.32 29.94 -31.44
CA ALA A 241 -28.05 30.49 -30.28
C ALA A 241 -28.63 31.90 -30.50
N ARG A 242 -28.42 32.52 -31.67
CA ARG A 242 -28.86 33.91 -31.95
C ARG A 242 -30.03 34.00 -32.95
N ILE A 243 -30.57 32.87 -33.38
CA ILE A 243 -31.79 32.80 -34.20
C ILE A 243 -32.79 31.88 -33.51
N GLN A 244 -33.30 32.31 -32.35
CA GLN A 244 -34.58 31.88 -31.78
C GLN A 244 -35.10 33.00 -30.86
#